data_AF-A0A841VX65-F1
#
_entry.id   AF-A0A841VX65-F1
#
_cell.length_a   1.000
_cell.length_b   1.000
_cell.length_c   1.000
_cell.angle_alpha   90.00
_cell.angle_beta   90.00
_cell.angle_gamma   90.00
#
_symmetry.space_group_name_H-M   'P 1'
#
loop_
_entity.id
_entity.type
_entity.pdbx_description
1 polymer ?
#
loop_
_entity_poly.entity_id
_entity_poly.type
_entity_poly.pdbx_seq_one_letter_code
_entity_poly.pdbx_strand_id
1 'polypeptide(L)'
;MFKKLQQLQAIMAYKNSENLGDIAILKSEFFGAKVSPTVASKLQPVAGYYPVIDLNQLNQYPQGSFGRKYANHMQANQLKPLTISPELEDIAKRNLFALRYLVTHDIFHVLLDFDTTYAGEIGVLAFAATQNYSKSLQIGLWLAKLLYPILAPRQIKGIFANLAKGRELGKKADFLLGYRFEEHWEEPIEDVRKRLGLL
;
A
#
# COMPACT_ATOMS: atom_id res chain seq x y z
N MET A 1 16.82 -24.49 -9.03
CA MET A 1 15.53 -25.01 -9.55
C MET A 1 14.61 -25.46 -8.42
N PHE A 2 15.09 -26.29 -7.48
CA PHE A 2 14.30 -26.84 -6.36
C PHE A 2 13.63 -25.79 -5.44
N LYS A 3 14.36 -24.73 -5.05
CA LYS A 3 13.84 -23.64 -4.20
C LYS A 3 12.65 -22.88 -4.83
N LYS A 4 12.67 -22.66 -6.15
CA LYS A 4 11.55 -21.99 -6.85
C LYS A 4 10.31 -22.90 -6.96
N LEU A 5 10.50 -24.21 -7.10
CA LEU A 5 9.41 -25.18 -7.05
C LEU A 5 8.73 -25.19 -5.68
N GLN A 6 9.50 -25.15 -4.59
CA GLN A 6 8.97 -25.07 -3.22
C GLN A 6 8.19 -23.76 -2.99
N GLN A 7 8.69 -22.62 -3.47
CA GLN A 7 7.96 -21.35 -3.38
C GLN A 7 6.65 -21.38 -4.19
N LEU A 8 6.64 -21.98 -5.38
CA LEU A 8 5.41 -22.16 -6.17
C LEU A 8 4.40 -23.06 -5.45
N GLN A 9 4.86 -24.15 -4.84
CA GLN A 9 4.01 -25.02 -4.02
C GLN A 9 3.41 -24.26 -2.82
N ALA A 10 4.20 -23.43 -2.14
CA ALA A 10 3.70 -22.58 -1.05
C ALA A 10 2.63 -21.59 -1.54
N ILE A 11 2.85 -20.91 -2.67
CA ILE A 11 1.84 -20.01 -3.26
C ILE A 11 0.56 -20.78 -3.60
N MET A 12 0.67 -21.99 -4.15
CA MET A 12 -0.49 -22.82 -4.50
C MET A 12 -1.25 -23.30 -3.26
N ALA A 13 -0.54 -23.69 -2.19
CA ALA A 13 -1.15 -24.08 -0.93
C ALA A 13 -1.96 -22.94 -0.30
N TYR A 14 -1.46 -21.70 -0.39
CA TYR A 14 -2.15 -20.51 0.12
C TYR A 14 -3.15 -19.90 -0.87
N LYS A 15 -3.24 -20.36 -2.12
CA LYS A 15 -4.15 -19.78 -3.12
C LYS A 15 -5.62 -19.86 -2.70
N ASN A 16 -5.96 -20.89 -1.92
CA ASN A 16 -7.31 -21.09 -1.38
C ASN A 16 -7.48 -20.52 0.04
N SER A 17 -6.43 -19.90 0.59
CA SER A 17 -6.52 -19.18 1.86
C SER A 17 -7.24 -17.85 1.65
N GLU A 18 -8.07 -17.46 2.62
CA GLU A 18 -8.66 -16.13 2.66
C GLU A 18 -7.65 -15.05 3.12
N ASN A 19 -6.46 -15.44 3.58
CA ASN A 19 -5.42 -14.50 4.00
C ASN A 19 -4.67 -13.91 2.79
N LEU A 20 -5.19 -12.81 2.26
CA LEU A 20 -4.60 -12.08 1.13
C LEU A 20 -3.19 -11.54 1.44
N GLY A 21 -2.89 -11.25 2.72
CA GLY A 21 -1.58 -10.74 3.11
C GLY A 21 -0.47 -11.76 2.89
N ASP A 22 -0.72 -13.00 3.31
CA ASP A 22 0.19 -14.14 3.11
C ASP A 22 0.46 -14.41 1.62
N ILE A 23 -0.59 -14.40 0.80
CA ILE A 23 -0.49 -14.59 -0.65
C ILE A 23 0.40 -13.52 -1.28
N ALA A 24 0.24 -12.26 -0.85
CA ALA A 24 1.03 -11.14 -1.39
C ALA A 24 2.51 -11.26 -1.00
N ILE A 25 2.82 -11.63 0.24
CA ILE A 25 4.20 -11.84 0.70
C ILE A 25 4.87 -12.99 -0.05
N LEU A 26 4.19 -14.14 -0.21
CA LEU A 26 4.73 -15.29 -0.94
C LEU A 26 4.99 -14.95 -2.42
N LYS A 27 4.10 -14.20 -3.06
CA LYS A 27 4.31 -13.70 -4.42
C LYS A 27 5.53 -12.76 -4.48
N SER A 28 5.66 -11.84 -3.54
CA SER A 28 6.81 -10.94 -3.49
C SER A 28 8.14 -11.70 -3.35
N GLU A 29 8.19 -12.68 -2.44
CA GLU A 29 9.35 -13.55 -2.24
C GLU A 29 9.72 -14.30 -3.52
N PHE A 30 8.73 -14.78 -4.28
CA PHE A 30 8.95 -15.51 -5.52
C PHE A 30 9.47 -14.61 -6.66
N PHE A 31 8.89 -13.41 -6.83
CA PHE A 31 9.28 -12.48 -7.88
C PHE A 31 10.51 -11.64 -7.53
N GLY A 32 10.88 -11.56 -6.25
CA GLY A 32 12.03 -10.82 -5.76
C GLY A 32 11.88 -9.32 -5.95
N ALA A 33 10.89 -8.72 -5.29
CA ALA A 33 10.64 -7.28 -5.32
C ALA A 33 11.82 -6.49 -4.71
N LYS A 34 12.85 -6.23 -5.51
CA LYS A 34 14.05 -5.51 -5.10
C LYS A 34 13.81 -4.00 -5.10
N VAL A 35 14.34 -3.34 -4.08
CA VAL A 35 14.38 -1.88 -3.94
C VAL A 35 15.82 -1.39 -4.03
N SER A 36 16.02 -0.09 -4.29
CA SER A 36 17.35 0.51 -4.27
C SER A 36 17.91 0.57 -2.84
N PRO A 37 19.24 0.66 -2.65
CA PRO A 37 19.84 0.85 -1.33
C PRO A 37 19.29 2.07 -0.57
N THR A 38 19.01 3.16 -1.30
CA THR A 38 18.41 4.37 -0.73
C THR A 38 17.02 4.10 -0.16
N VAL A 39 16.16 3.40 -0.89
CA VAL A 39 14.83 3.02 -0.39
C VAL A 39 14.94 2.06 0.78
N ALA A 40 15.83 1.06 0.71
CA ALA A 40 16.07 0.12 1.80
C ALA A 40 16.52 0.82 3.09
N SER A 41 17.37 1.84 2.99
CA SER A 41 17.81 2.66 4.13
C SER A 41 16.65 3.46 4.75
N LYS A 42 15.81 4.09 3.92
CA LYS A 42 14.64 4.84 4.40
C LYS A 42 13.56 3.97 5.05
N LEU A 43 13.56 2.66 4.77
CA LEU A 43 12.66 1.69 5.41
C LEU A 43 13.16 1.15 6.75
N GLN A 44 14.44 1.32 7.09
CA GLN A 44 14.99 0.77 8.34
C GLN A 44 14.24 1.23 9.62
N PRO A 45 13.78 2.48 9.75
CA PRO A 45 13.02 2.92 10.93
C PRO A 45 11.71 2.16 11.19
N VAL A 46 11.17 1.50 10.16
CA VAL A 46 9.94 0.69 10.22
C VAL A 46 10.20 -0.81 10.03
N ALA A 47 11.46 -1.24 10.12
CA ALA A 47 11.81 -2.66 10.02
C ALA A 47 11.15 -3.45 11.17
N GLY A 48 10.31 -4.43 10.81
CA GLY A 48 9.54 -5.22 11.78
C GLY A 48 8.39 -4.47 12.45
N TYR A 49 8.08 -3.24 12.01
CA TYR A 49 6.98 -2.43 12.55
C TYR A 49 5.73 -2.55 11.66
N TYR A 50 4.77 -3.36 12.10
CA TYR A 50 3.47 -3.57 11.45
C TYR A 50 2.43 -4.00 12.51
N PRO A 51 2.05 -3.11 13.43
CA PRO A 51 1.09 -3.46 14.47
C PRO A 51 -0.27 -3.85 13.86
N VAL A 52 -1.03 -4.68 14.57
CA VAL A 52 -2.40 -5.04 14.18
C VAL A 52 -3.27 -3.78 14.22
N ILE A 53 -4.07 -3.57 13.18
CA ILE A 53 -4.99 -2.44 13.10
C ILE A 53 -6.40 -2.90 13.47
N ASP A 54 -6.94 -2.37 14.57
CA ASP A 54 -8.31 -2.64 15.02
C ASP A 54 -9.28 -1.56 14.51
N LEU A 55 -10.06 -1.89 13.48
CA LEU A 55 -11.04 -0.96 12.91
C LEU A 55 -12.14 -0.53 13.91
N ASN A 56 -12.49 -1.38 14.89
CA ASN A 56 -13.50 -1.03 15.88
C ASN A 56 -12.97 0.04 16.84
N GLN A 57 -11.71 -0.08 17.25
CA GLN A 57 -11.03 0.94 18.03
C GLN A 57 -10.90 2.25 17.23
N LEU A 58 -10.44 2.18 15.99
CA LEU A 58 -10.30 3.36 15.12
C LEU A 58 -11.63 4.09 14.90
N ASN A 59 -12.74 3.35 14.89
CA ASN A 59 -14.08 3.90 14.82
C ASN A 59 -14.55 4.64 16.07
N GLN A 60 -13.85 4.54 17.19
CA GLN A 60 -14.15 5.34 18.38
C GLN A 60 -13.46 6.70 18.38
N TYR A 61 -12.47 6.91 17.50
CA TYR A 61 -11.75 8.17 17.44
C TYR A 61 -12.59 9.35 16.91
N PRO A 62 -12.22 10.60 17.26
CA PRO A 62 -12.99 11.78 16.89
C PRO A 62 -13.26 11.87 15.38
N GLN A 63 -14.38 12.48 15.01
CA GLN A 63 -14.67 12.77 13.61
C GLN A 63 -13.57 13.66 13.02
N GLY A 64 -13.07 13.28 11.84
CA GLY A 64 -11.97 14.00 11.18
C GLY A 64 -10.57 13.53 11.60
N SER A 65 -10.46 12.66 12.61
CA SER A 65 -9.19 11.97 12.89
C SER A 65 -8.78 11.03 11.77
N PHE A 66 -7.49 10.81 11.64
CA PHE A 66 -6.89 9.95 10.63
C PHE A 66 -7.39 8.50 10.76
N GLY A 67 -7.39 7.95 11.97
CA GLY A 67 -7.87 6.60 12.25
C GLY A 67 -9.35 6.42 11.90
N ARG A 68 -10.20 7.38 12.27
CA ARG A 68 -11.63 7.34 11.95
C ARG A 68 -11.87 7.41 10.44
N LYS A 69 -11.10 8.22 9.71
CA LYS A 69 -11.15 8.30 8.23
C LYS A 69 -10.72 6.98 7.58
N TYR A 70 -9.65 6.36 8.08
CA TYR A 70 -9.20 5.06 7.59
C TYR A 70 -10.23 3.96 7.86
N ALA A 71 -10.77 3.88 9.08
CA ALA A 71 -11.80 2.89 9.40
C ALA A 71 -13.05 3.02 8.53
N ASN A 72 -13.53 4.25 8.31
CA ASN A 72 -14.64 4.52 7.41
C ASN A 72 -14.33 4.09 5.97
N HIS A 73 -13.12 4.34 5.46
CA HIS A 73 -12.70 3.92 4.13
C HIS A 73 -12.71 2.39 4.00
N MET A 74 -12.13 1.68 4.98
CA MET A 74 -12.11 0.22 4.98
C MET A 74 -13.53 -0.35 4.98
N GLN A 75 -14.41 0.17 5.84
CA GLN A 75 -15.80 -0.30 5.93
C GLN A 75 -16.61 -0.02 4.67
N ALA A 76 -16.50 1.19 4.10
CA ALA A 76 -17.21 1.57 2.88
C ALA A 76 -16.84 0.68 1.69
N ASN A 77 -15.60 0.19 1.66
CA ASN A 77 -15.08 -0.68 0.61
C ASN A 77 -15.11 -2.17 0.97
N GLN A 78 -15.68 -2.54 2.13
CA GLN A 78 -15.73 -3.93 2.62
C GLN A 78 -14.34 -4.58 2.73
N LEU A 79 -13.32 -3.78 3.03
CA LEU A 79 -11.93 -4.20 3.18
C LEU A 79 -11.62 -4.58 4.63
N LYS A 80 -10.58 -5.39 4.80
CA LYS A 80 -9.98 -5.73 6.09
C LYS A 80 -8.50 -5.39 6.06
N PRO A 81 -7.91 -4.85 7.14
CA PRO A 81 -6.47 -4.65 7.22
C PRO A 81 -5.76 -5.97 6.96
N LEU A 82 -4.77 -5.93 6.07
CA LEU A 82 -4.01 -7.13 5.72
C LEU A 82 -3.13 -7.56 6.89
N THR A 83 -3.19 -8.84 7.22
CA THR A 83 -2.39 -9.45 8.30
C THR A 83 -1.46 -10.51 7.73
N ILE A 84 -0.38 -10.79 8.46
CA ILE A 84 0.56 -11.85 8.14
C ILE A 84 0.40 -12.95 9.18
N SER A 85 0.28 -14.19 8.73
CA SER A 85 0.22 -15.33 9.64
C SER A 85 1.57 -15.56 10.35
N PRO A 86 1.58 -16.09 11.58
CA PRO A 86 2.81 -16.38 12.31
C PRO A 86 3.80 -17.24 11.51
N GLU A 87 3.31 -18.17 10.70
CA GLU A 87 4.12 -19.07 9.87
C GLU A 87 4.92 -18.34 8.78
N LEU A 88 4.45 -17.17 8.34
CA LEU A 88 5.10 -16.37 7.31
C LEU A 88 5.85 -15.15 7.86
N GLU A 89 5.93 -14.99 9.18
CA GLU A 89 6.51 -13.82 9.83
C GLU A 89 7.97 -13.58 9.38
N ASP A 90 8.79 -14.62 9.35
CA ASP A 90 10.19 -14.53 8.89
C ASP A 90 10.30 -14.20 7.39
N ILE A 91 9.35 -14.68 6.58
CA ILE A 91 9.28 -14.34 5.15
C ILE A 91 8.91 -12.87 4.97
N ALA A 92 7.94 -12.39 5.74
CA ALA A 92 7.50 -11.02 5.69
C ALA A 92 8.62 -10.06 6.14
N LYS A 93 9.31 -10.35 7.25
CA LYS A 93 10.41 -9.53 7.77
C LYS A 93 11.56 -9.38 6.78
N ARG A 94 11.94 -10.45 6.06
CA ARG A 94 12.98 -10.34 5.00
C ARG A 94 12.50 -9.61 3.74
N ASN A 95 11.19 -9.53 3.52
CA ASN A 95 10.57 -8.79 2.42
C ASN A 95 10.05 -7.42 2.88
N LEU A 96 10.86 -6.68 3.63
CA LEU A 96 10.47 -5.44 4.31
C LEU A 96 9.70 -4.45 3.43
N PHE A 97 10.17 -4.19 2.20
CA PHE A 97 9.47 -3.30 1.28
C PHE A 97 8.06 -3.80 0.96
N ALA A 98 7.93 -5.07 0.57
CA ALA A 98 6.65 -5.63 0.19
C ALA A 98 5.70 -5.70 1.38
N LEU A 99 6.20 -6.07 2.55
CA LEU A 99 5.43 -6.03 3.79
C LEU A 99 4.93 -4.63 4.08
N ARG A 100 5.82 -3.62 4.10
CA ARG A 100 5.42 -2.25 4.43
C ARG A 100 4.42 -1.71 3.42
N TYR A 101 4.71 -1.84 2.12
CA TYR A 101 3.80 -1.36 1.08
C TYR A 101 2.43 -2.03 1.13
N LEU A 102 2.39 -3.33 1.43
CA LEU A 102 1.16 -4.11 1.59
C LEU A 102 0.31 -3.60 2.76
N VAL A 103 0.88 -3.50 3.96
CA VAL A 103 0.10 -3.14 5.17
C VAL A 103 -0.30 -1.66 5.20
N THR A 104 0.40 -0.79 4.45
CA THR A 104 0.06 0.64 4.36
C THR A 104 -0.63 1.03 3.05
N HIS A 105 -0.96 0.09 2.17
CA HIS A 105 -1.54 0.41 0.86
C HIS A 105 -2.84 1.22 1.00
N ASP A 106 -3.78 0.69 1.79
CA ASP A 106 -5.11 1.31 1.96
C ASP A 106 -5.03 2.62 2.76
N ILE A 107 -3.95 2.81 3.53
CA ILE A 107 -3.65 4.10 4.16
C ILE A 107 -3.35 5.17 3.10
N PHE A 108 -2.70 4.81 1.99
CA PHE A 108 -2.40 5.77 0.93
C PHE A 108 -3.66 6.26 0.22
N HIS A 109 -4.67 5.41 0.01
CA HIS A 109 -5.97 5.86 -0.50
C HIS A 109 -6.55 6.99 0.35
N VAL A 110 -6.49 6.84 1.67
CA VAL A 110 -7.04 7.81 2.63
C VAL A 110 -6.20 9.10 2.65
N LEU A 111 -4.87 8.99 2.75
CA LEU A 111 -4.01 10.17 2.82
C LEU A 111 -3.99 10.98 1.53
N LEU A 112 -3.97 10.30 0.37
CA LEU A 112 -3.89 10.93 -0.96
C LEU A 112 -5.25 11.33 -1.53
N ASP A 113 -6.33 10.94 -0.85
CA ASP A 113 -7.71 11.19 -1.26
C ASP A 113 -8.02 10.58 -2.64
N PHE A 114 -7.79 9.27 -2.74
CA PHE A 114 -8.13 8.43 -3.89
C PHE A 114 -9.06 7.29 -3.44
N ASP A 115 -10.11 7.04 -4.21
CA ASP A 115 -10.98 5.88 -4.00
C ASP A 115 -10.33 4.57 -4.47
N THR A 116 -11.07 3.47 -4.43
CA THR A 116 -10.63 2.12 -4.85
C THR A 116 -11.06 1.78 -6.28
N THR A 117 -11.50 2.78 -7.06
CA THR A 117 -11.83 2.57 -8.48
C THR A 117 -10.55 2.50 -9.32
N TYR A 118 -10.63 2.07 -10.58
CA TYR A 118 -9.47 2.12 -11.49
C TYR A 118 -8.84 3.52 -11.57
N ALA A 119 -9.64 4.59 -11.50
CA ALA A 119 -9.12 5.95 -11.42
C ALA A 119 -8.42 6.25 -10.10
N GLY A 120 -8.91 5.77 -8.96
CA GLY A 120 -8.26 5.94 -7.66
C GLY A 120 -6.96 5.14 -7.54
N GLU A 121 -7.01 3.85 -7.91
CA GLU A 121 -5.86 2.93 -7.92
C GLU A 121 -4.68 3.47 -8.74
N ILE A 122 -4.94 4.02 -9.93
CA ILE A 122 -3.85 4.59 -10.74
C ILE A 122 -3.24 5.83 -10.08
N GLY A 123 -4.01 6.57 -9.27
CA GLY A 123 -3.51 7.70 -8.48
C GLY A 123 -2.51 7.26 -7.41
N VAL A 124 -2.87 6.25 -6.62
CA VAL A 124 -1.97 5.64 -5.61
C VAL A 124 -0.73 5.04 -6.28
N LEU A 125 -0.91 4.31 -7.37
CA LEU A 125 0.20 3.71 -8.12
C LEU A 125 1.13 4.78 -8.73
N ALA A 126 0.57 5.89 -9.22
CA ALA A 126 1.34 7.02 -9.74
C ALA A 126 2.18 7.68 -8.64
N PHE A 127 1.58 7.89 -7.47
CA PHE A 127 2.28 8.38 -6.29
C PHE A 127 3.45 7.46 -5.90
N ALA A 128 3.17 6.17 -5.73
CA ALA A 128 4.14 5.16 -5.32
C ALA A 128 5.31 5.03 -6.32
N ALA A 129 5.02 5.06 -7.62
CA ALA A 129 6.05 5.05 -8.66
C ALA A 129 6.89 6.34 -8.66
N THR A 130 6.27 7.50 -8.40
CA THR A 130 6.97 8.80 -8.33
C THR A 130 7.90 8.87 -7.11
N GLN A 131 7.50 8.28 -5.99
CA GLN A 131 8.32 8.10 -4.80
C GLN A 131 9.46 7.07 -4.97
N ASN A 132 9.57 6.46 -6.16
CA ASN A 132 10.61 5.50 -6.54
C ASN A 132 10.71 4.28 -5.61
N TYR A 133 9.57 3.84 -5.05
CA TYR A 133 9.52 2.72 -4.11
C TYR A 133 10.11 1.43 -4.68
N SER A 134 9.78 1.07 -5.92
CA SER A 134 10.38 -0.08 -6.59
C SER A 134 10.25 -0.01 -8.11
N LYS A 135 11.10 -0.78 -8.81
CA LYS A 135 10.98 -0.94 -10.27
C LYS A 135 9.69 -1.65 -10.67
N SER A 136 9.19 -2.58 -9.83
CA SER A 136 7.95 -3.31 -10.12
C SER A 136 6.73 -2.37 -10.13
N LEU A 137 6.68 -1.38 -9.24
CA LEU A 137 5.61 -0.38 -9.24
C LEU A 137 5.70 0.57 -10.45
N GLN A 138 6.90 0.92 -10.90
CA GLN A 138 7.08 1.70 -12.13
C GLN A 138 6.60 0.95 -13.38
N ILE A 139 6.93 -0.34 -13.49
CA ILE A 139 6.45 -1.21 -14.57
C ILE A 139 4.93 -1.38 -14.46
N GLY A 140 4.42 -1.60 -13.25
CA GLY A 140 2.99 -1.71 -12.97
C GLY A 140 2.22 -0.46 -13.40
N LEU A 141 2.74 0.73 -13.11
CA LEU A 141 2.15 1.99 -13.57
C LEU A 141 2.12 2.07 -15.09
N TRP A 142 3.22 1.69 -15.75
CA TRP A 142 3.28 1.71 -17.21
C TRP A 142 2.22 0.80 -17.83
N LEU A 143 2.04 -0.41 -17.30
CA LEU A 143 0.98 -1.33 -17.72
C LEU A 143 -0.42 -0.81 -17.41
N ALA A 144 -0.65 -0.31 -16.18
CA ALA A 144 -1.96 0.22 -15.75
C ALA A 144 -2.42 1.39 -16.62
N LYS A 145 -1.50 2.28 -17.03
CA LYS A 145 -1.81 3.38 -17.96
C LYS A 145 -2.34 2.90 -19.31
N LEU A 146 -1.96 1.72 -19.76
CA LEU A 146 -2.45 1.13 -21.01
C LEU A 146 -3.75 0.36 -20.79
N LEU A 147 -3.83 -0.43 -19.71
CA LEU A 147 -4.93 -1.37 -19.47
C LEU A 147 -6.16 -0.73 -18.84
N TYR A 148 -6.00 0.16 -17.86
CA TYR A 148 -7.14 0.70 -17.11
C TYR A 148 -8.12 1.50 -17.98
N PRO A 149 -7.67 2.34 -18.95
CA PRO A 149 -8.58 2.98 -19.91
C PRO A 149 -9.43 2.00 -20.71
N ILE A 150 -8.90 0.81 -21.01
CA ILE A 150 -9.59 -0.24 -21.76
C ILE A 150 -10.59 -0.97 -20.85
N LEU A 151 -10.19 -1.29 -19.62
CA LEU A 151 -11.02 -2.00 -18.65
C LEU A 151 -12.13 -1.14 -18.05
N ALA A 152 -11.91 0.18 -17.91
CA ALA A 152 -12.86 1.13 -17.37
C ALA A 152 -12.98 2.39 -18.24
N PRO A 153 -13.55 2.30 -19.47
CA PRO A 153 -13.62 3.43 -20.40
C PRO A 153 -14.36 4.66 -19.85
N ARG A 154 -15.37 4.43 -19.00
CA ARG A 154 -16.13 5.51 -18.33
C ARG A 154 -15.29 6.32 -17.34
N GLN A 155 -14.17 5.77 -16.86
CA GLN A 155 -13.28 6.41 -15.89
C GLN A 155 -12.07 7.09 -16.53
N ILE A 156 -11.92 7.06 -17.87
CA ILE A 156 -10.72 7.57 -18.57
C ILE A 156 -10.30 8.97 -18.11
N LYS A 157 -11.25 9.91 -18.01
CA LYS A 157 -10.96 11.27 -17.53
C LYS A 157 -10.40 11.27 -16.11
N GLY A 158 -11.02 10.50 -15.21
CA GLY A 158 -10.57 10.33 -13.83
C GLY A 158 -9.21 9.65 -13.72
N ILE A 159 -8.95 8.61 -14.52
CA ILE A 159 -7.68 7.89 -14.61
C ILE A 159 -6.53 8.87 -14.91
N PHE A 160 -6.66 9.69 -15.95
CA PHE A 160 -5.59 10.62 -16.32
C PHE A 160 -5.46 11.81 -15.34
N ALA A 161 -6.57 12.28 -14.77
CA ALA A 161 -6.53 13.31 -13.73
C ALA A 161 -5.82 12.81 -12.46
N ASN A 162 -6.19 11.62 -11.96
CA ASN A 162 -5.59 11.03 -10.76
C ASN A 162 -4.14 10.60 -10.99
N LEU A 163 -3.81 10.13 -12.21
CA LEU A 163 -2.42 9.91 -12.61
C LEU A 163 -1.57 11.19 -12.46
N ALA A 164 -2.09 12.35 -12.88
CA ALA A 164 -1.40 13.62 -12.74
C ALA A 164 -1.30 14.06 -11.27
N LYS A 165 -2.42 14.03 -10.53
CA LYS A 165 -2.47 14.36 -9.09
C LYS A 165 -1.51 13.50 -8.27
N GLY A 166 -1.52 12.18 -8.48
CA GLY A 166 -0.63 11.24 -7.78
C GLY A 166 0.85 11.53 -8.03
N ARG A 167 1.22 11.90 -9.26
CA ARG A 167 2.59 12.35 -9.59
C ARG A 167 2.96 13.66 -8.92
N GLU A 168 2.02 14.60 -8.84
CA GLU A 168 2.26 15.89 -8.18
C GLU A 168 2.52 15.69 -6.69
N LEU A 169 1.61 14.98 -6.00
CA LEU A 169 1.75 14.64 -4.58
C LEU A 169 3.04 13.86 -4.35
N GLY A 170 3.35 12.89 -5.20
CA GLY A 170 4.56 12.07 -5.09
C GLY A 170 5.87 12.86 -5.23
N LYS A 171 5.87 14.05 -5.84
CA LYS A 171 7.07 14.92 -5.91
C LYS A 171 7.24 15.79 -4.67
N LYS A 172 6.14 16.14 -4.01
CA LYS A 172 6.10 17.07 -2.87
C LYS A 172 6.23 16.34 -1.52
N ALA A 173 5.68 15.14 -1.43
CA ALA A 173 5.56 14.39 -0.20
C ALA A 173 6.92 13.89 0.33
N ASP A 174 6.98 13.76 1.65
CA ASP A 174 8.01 12.97 2.32
C ASP A 174 7.94 11.49 1.92
N PHE A 175 8.98 10.73 2.28
CA PHE A 175 9.01 9.29 2.01
C PHE A 175 8.03 8.53 2.92
N LEU A 176 6.81 8.32 2.44
CA LEU A 176 5.70 7.82 3.26
C LEU A 176 5.90 6.42 3.82
N LEU A 177 6.56 5.51 3.08
CA LEU A 177 6.76 4.15 3.58
C LEU A 177 7.63 4.09 4.86
N GLY A 178 8.43 5.11 5.12
CA GLY A 178 9.23 5.22 6.34
C GLY A 178 8.49 5.81 7.54
N TYR A 179 7.24 6.25 7.36
CA TYR A 179 6.44 6.90 8.39
C TYR A 179 5.60 5.87 9.16
N ARG A 180 5.51 5.99 10.48
CA ARG A 180 4.72 5.11 11.36
C ARG A 180 3.30 5.65 11.53
N PHE A 181 2.49 5.56 10.47
CA PHE A 181 1.09 6.00 10.46
C PHE A 181 0.30 5.55 11.69
N GLU A 182 0.60 4.33 12.13
CA GLU A 182 -0.10 3.62 13.17
C GLU A 182 0.03 4.27 14.57
N GLU A 183 0.98 5.19 14.75
CA GLU A 183 1.16 5.99 15.97
C GLU A 183 0.31 7.27 15.99
N HIS A 184 -0.37 7.62 14.89
CA HIS A 184 -1.01 8.93 14.69
C HIS A 184 -2.52 8.86 14.43
N TRP A 185 -3.18 7.75 14.78
CA TRP A 185 -4.59 7.55 14.46
C TRP A 185 -5.55 8.57 15.06
N GLU A 186 -5.23 9.09 16.24
CA GLU A 186 -6.08 10.06 16.94
C GLU A 186 -5.99 11.47 16.36
N GLU A 187 -4.92 11.77 15.62
CA GLU A 187 -4.65 13.10 15.11
C GLU A 187 -5.62 13.49 13.99
N PRO A 188 -5.96 14.79 13.84
CA PRO A 188 -6.67 15.28 12.67
C PRO A 188 -5.94 14.91 11.38
N ILE A 189 -6.65 14.34 10.40
CA ILE A 189 -6.03 13.87 9.15
C ILE A 189 -5.32 15.00 8.39
N GLU A 190 -5.83 16.23 8.48
CA GLU A 190 -5.23 17.40 7.82
C GLU A 190 -3.86 17.75 8.41
N ASP A 191 -3.67 17.56 9.73
CA ASP A 191 -2.37 17.79 10.36
C ASP A 191 -1.36 16.72 9.92
N VAL A 192 -1.81 15.47 9.81
CA VAL A 192 -0.99 14.37 9.26
C VAL A 192 -0.62 14.64 7.81
N ARG A 193 -1.58 15.04 6.95
CA ARG A 193 -1.33 15.40 5.54
C ARG A 193 -0.35 16.57 5.42
N LYS A 194 -0.52 17.62 6.22
CA LYS A 194 0.38 18.77 6.26
C LYS A 194 1.80 18.35 6.63
N ARG A 195 1.95 17.54 7.69
CA ARG A 195 3.25 17.04 8.16
C ARG A 195 3.99 16.26 7.08
N LEU A 196 3.25 15.51 6.26
CA LEU A 196 3.78 14.64 5.21
C LEU A 196 3.95 15.34 3.85
N GLY A 197 3.67 16.64 3.75
CA GLY A 197 3.79 17.41 2.50
C GLY A 197 2.72 17.07 1.46
N LEU A 198 1.51 16.73 1.90
CA LEU A 198 0.39 16.33 1.02
C LEU A 198 -0.65 17.44 0.78
N LEU A 199 -0.44 18.63 1.34
CA LEU A 199 -1.30 19.82 1.15
C LEU A 199 -0.59 20.90 0.33
#